data_AF-A0A151Z9A8-F1
#
_entry.id   AF-A0A151Z9A8-F1
#
_cell.length_a   1.000
_cell.length_b   1.000
_cell.length_c   1.000
_cell.angle_alpha   90.00
_cell.angle_beta   90.00
_cell.angle_gamma   90.00
#
_symmetry.space_group_name_H-M   'P 1'
#
loop_
_entity.id
_entity.type
_entity.pdbx_description
1 polymer ?
#
loop_
_entity_poly.entity_id
_entity_poly.type
_entity_poly.pdbx_seq_one_letter_code
_entity_poly.pdbx_strand_id
1 'polypeptide(L)'
;MLRGFIKNLNKSLTFSNQHVNILNINKRLEYSSRFYSSQSSNSDEKPKLKNILKQFYLKVHPDTIVGYPKEKSVNAMNMKLFMSVFDQYKKRPFPDANAKPTIHNLSFYVPQNVEEKEGDFKLVEIELIQNSMNPNHVPTQLSKLFAMCDLPSDFITEIDQVDNVKQPDLESTLKDFLLDNKKYVKQVLYESANQKAELDQLIKKVKRELDLNIQLTTTPSESNFTYKENYFALHQVIEDLSKWKEGLKEKVATVSDIKAREEILKNIKFNLNHSEINYTSPDPVVYLDRSSPETWPGYLNRIKFPELLEEVKNEKAEAIKRHTKFNNEKKEFEKHFTELEKLLKVRSIRWVDHDDPREEHNHYMEQHDQMTQCLEFTKMLIKNKQQLQQSLKSGKLKDLKMRVNIGICPNLKSKVSHIDMDGTLKVSPLVGFDQFIQILADNYQSSMETAKLLEKYEAIRDYAQVRLGLRELTCLNMFVHEHGFEKVYQAYQKLYDSADRIRDIGLSGFTIIIGDYYSISKQGDIFLKYDFSVDDIIRQLTAPEKENDATIDEEQQHQIQN
;
A
#
# COMPACT_ATOMS: atom_id res chain seq x y z
N MET A 1 27.23 -61.02 4.17
CA MET A 1 26.02 -61.43 4.92
C MET A 1 25.62 -60.27 5.80
N LEU A 2 24.77 -59.35 5.32
CA LEU A 2 23.30 -59.42 5.29
C LEU A 2 22.66 -59.29 6.67
N ARG A 3 21.89 -58.19 6.82
CA ARG A 3 20.56 -58.07 7.46
C ARG A 3 20.47 -58.45 8.96
N GLY A 4 19.69 -57.80 9.80
CA GLY A 4 18.51 -56.96 9.57
C GLY A 4 18.04 -56.35 10.90
N PHE A 5 17.32 -55.24 10.86
CA PHE A 5 15.86 -55.13 10.74
C PHE A 5 15.15 -54.99 12.11
N ILE A 6 14.71 -53.75 12.36
CA ILE A 6 13.40 -53.34 12.90
C ILE A 6 12.99 -53.77 14.32
N LYS A 7 12.78 -52.76 15.19
CA LYS A 7 11.49 -52.36 15.83
C LYS A 7 11.78 -51.23 16.86
N ASN A 8 11.44 -49.96 16.57
CA ASN A 8 10.19 -49.26 16.92
C ASN A 8 9.70 -49.47 18.37
N LEU A 9 9.58 -48.38 19.14
CA LEU A 9 8.31 -47.91 19.72
C LEU A 9 8.48 -46.58 20.50
N ASN A 10 7.60 -45.63 20.15
CA ASN A 10 6.99 -44.59 20.99
C ASN A 10 7.84 -43.42 21.51
N LYS A 11 7.92 -42.36 20.69
CA LYS A 11 7.74 -40.99 21.19
C LYS A 11 6.48 -40.38 20.57
N SER A 12 5.35 -40.68 21.20
CA SER A 12 4.19 -39.79 21.16
C SER A 12 4.62 -38.48 21.82
N LEU A 13 4.86 -37.45 21.01
CA LEU A 13 5.04 -36.09 21.48
C LEU A 13 3.65 -35.44 21.44
N THR A 14 3.09 -35.27 22.61
CA THR A 14 1.81 -34.63 22.90
C THR A 14 1.78 -33.18 22.38
N PHE A 15 0.86 -32.92 21.46
CA PHE A 15 0.52 -31.60 20.91
C PHE A 15 -0.25 -30.68 21.89
N SER A 16 -0.30 -31.01 23.19
CA SER A 16 -1.19 -30.35 24.16
C SER A 16 -0.72 -28.99 24.69
N ASN A 17 0.48 -28.51 24.33
CA ASN A 17 1.00 -27.21 24.80
C ASN A 17 0.70 -26.02 23.88
N GLN A 18 -0.02 -26.20 22.77
CA GLN A 18 -0.30 -25.11 21.81
C GLN A 18 -1.43 -24.16 22.26
N HIS A 19 -2.44 -24.66 23.00
CA HIS A 19 -3.52 -23.81 23.52
C HIS A 19 -3.06 -22.79 24.57
N VAL A 20 -2.03 -23.13 25.36
CA VAL A 20 -1.48 -22.24 26.40
C VAL A 20 -0.68 -21.08 25.78
N ASN A 21 -0.02 -21.31 24.63
CA ASN A 21 0.66 -20.25 23.90
C ASN A 21 -0.31 -19.28 23.22
N ILE A 22 -1.42 -19.76 22.64
CA ILE A 22 -2.43 -18.90 22.01
C ILE A 22 -3.10 -17.97 23.04
N LEU A 23 -3.38 -18.46 24.26
CA LEU A 23 -3.94 -17.67 25.35
C LEU A 23 -2.96 -16.62 25.91
N ASN A 24 -1.67 -16.97 26.04
CA ASN A 24 -0.64 -16.02 26.49
C ASN A 24 -0.30 -14.95 25.44
N ILE A 25 -0.44 -15.28 24.15
CA ILE A 25 -0.29 -14.34 23.03
C ILE A 25 -1.47 -13.35 22.99
N ASN A 26 -2.71 -13.82 23.17
CA ASN A 26 -3.87 -12.92 23.31
C ASN A 26 -3.72 -11.95 24.48
N LYS A 27 -3.17 -12.40 25.62
CA LYS A 27 -2.86 -11.52 26.75
C LYS A 27 -1.77 -10.50 26.40
N ARG A 28 -0.64 -10.90 25.80
CA ARG A 28 0.42 -9.95 25.41
C ARG A 28 -0.03 -8.95 24.33
N LEU A 29 -0.94 -9.34 23.44
CA LEU A 29 -1.44 -8.50 22.35
C LEU A 29 -2.58 -7.55 22.78
N GLU A 30 -3.40 -7.90 23.77
CA GLU A 30 -4.35 -6.96 24.38
C GLU A 30 -3.64 -5.79 25.08
N TYR A 31 -2.44 -6.03 25.61
CA TYR A 31 -1.62 -4.98 26.21
C TYR A 31 -1.08 -3.99 25.16
N SER A 32 -0.61 -4.43 23.99
CA SER A 32 0.00 -3.53 22.97
C SER A 32 -0.98 -2.48 22.40
N SER A 33 -2.28 -2.80 22.26
CA SER A 33 -3.29 -1.86 21.73
C SER A 33 -3.79 -0.78 22.70
N ARG A 34 -3.42 -0.82 23.99
CA ARG A 34 -4.04 0.03 25.04
C ARG A 34 -3.16 1.19 25.54
N PHE A 35 -1.94 1.36 25.04
CA PHE A 35 -0.98 2.24 25.73
C PHE A 35 -0.89 3.70 25.26
N TYR A 36 -1.63 4.12 24.22
CA TYR A 36 -1.58 5.51 23.73
C TYR A 36 -2.94 6.19 23.51
N SER A 37 -4.05 5.59 23.98
CA SER A 37 -5.13 6.45 24.45
C SER A 37 -4.53 7.23 25.63
N SER A 38 -4.32 8.53 25.47
CA SER A 38 -3.89 9.40 26.56
C SER A 38 -4.63 9.01 27.83
N GLN A 39 -3.92 8.45 28.81
CA GLN A 39 -4.33 8.52 30.19
C GLN A 39 -4.20 10.00 30.60
N SER A 40 -5.10 10.83 30.08
CA SER A 40 -5.47 12.08 30.72
C SER A 40 -6.28 11.67 31.94
N SER A 41 -5.63 11.73 33.09
CA SER A 41 -6.30 11.70 34.38
C SER A 41 -7.37 12.79 34.42
N ASN A 42 -8.61 12.36 34.64
CA ASN A 42 -9.83 13.09 34.95
C ASN A 42 -10.67 13.71 33.79
N SER A 43 -11.94 13.25 33.79
CA SER A 43 -13.16 13.71 33.11
C SER A 43 -13.20 13.73 31.58
N ASP A 44 -13.75 12.65 31.01
CA ASP A 44 -14.49 12.49 29.74
C ASP A 44 -13.92 11.37 28.86
N GLU A 45 -14.31 10.12 29.16
CA GLU A 45 -14.01 8.97 28.31
C GLU A 45 -14.77 9.13 26.99
N LYS A 46 -14.04 9.46 25.90
CA LYS A 46 -14.64 9.70 24.59
C LYS A 46 -15.51 8.49 24.17
N PRO A 47 -16.73 8.71 23.66
CA PRO A 47 -17.61 7.63 23.25
C PRO A 47 -16.99 6.80 22.12
N LYS A 48 -17.15 5.47 22.20
CA LYS A 48 -16.73 4.57 21.12
C LYS A 48 -17.60 4.77 19.88
N LEU A 49 -16.99 4.74 18.69
CA LEU A 49 -17.68 4.90 17.42
C LEU A 49 -18.86 3.92 17.25
N LYS A 50 -18.71 2.67 17.71
CA LYS A 50 -19.80 1.67 17.69
C LYS A 50 -21.07 2.15 18.41
N ASN A 51 -20.92 2.88 19.50
CA ASN A 51 -22.05 3.37 20.29
C ASN A 51 -22.78 4.51 19.58
N ILE A 52 -22.03 5.43 18.97
CA ILE A 52 -22.60 6.55 18.22
C ILE A 52 -23.26 6.06 16.93
N LEU A 53 -22.63 5.12 16.21
CA LEU A 53 -23.23 4.50 15.03
C LEU A 53 -24.57 3.84 15.36
N LYS A 54 -24.68 3.16 16.50
CA LYS A 54 -25.96 2.59 16.94
C LYS A 54 -27.03 3.68 17.11
N GLN A 55 -26.70 4.82 17.70
CA GLN A 55 -27.63 5.95 17.85
C GLN A 55 -27.98 6.58 16.50
N PHE A 56 -27.00 6.74 15.62
CA PHE A 56 -27.21 7.21 14.25
C PHE A 56 -28.18 6.30 13.50
N TYR A 57 -27.97 4.98 13.50
CA TYR A 57 -28.89 4.04 12.85
C TYR A 57 -30.30 4.14 13.41
N LEU A 58 -30.47 4.30 14.73
CA LEU A 58 -31.80 4.46 15.31
C LEU A 58 -32.50 5.74 14.82
N LYS A 59 -31.76 6.82 14.53
CA LYS A 59 -32.32 8.07 14.01
C LYS A 59 -32.69 7.98 12.53
N VAL A 60 -31.85 7.32 11.71
CA VAL A 60 -31.99 7.32 10.24
C VAL A 60 -32.58 6.02 9.67
N HIS A 61 -32.93 5.03 10.50
CA HIS A 61 -33.40 3.74 10.01
C HIS A 61 -34.63 3.91 9.11
N PRO A 62 -34.73 3.22 7.95
CA PRO A 62 -35.92 3.29 7.10
C PRO A 62 -37.21 2.88 7.83
N ASP A 63 -37.12 2.07 8.88
CA ASP A 63 -38.29 1.67 9.67
C ASP A 63 -38.76 2.71 10.69
N THR A 64 -37.98 3.75 10.98
CA THR A 64 -38.50 4.90 11.74
C THR A 64 -39.36 5.80 10.86
N ILE A 65 -39.31 5.63 9.53
CA ILE A 65 -40.01 6.43 8.53
C ILE A 65 -41.17 5.61 7.93
N VAL A 66 -42.18 5.31 8.73
CA VAL A 66 -43.30 4.42 8.31
C VAL A 66 -44.28 5.12 7.35
N GLY A 67 -44.47 6.43 7.50
CA GLY A 67 -45.45 7.22 6.73
C GLY A 67 -44.96 7.81 5.40
N TYR A 68 -43.67 7.71 5.09
CA TYR A 68 -43.03 8.48 4.01
C TYR A 68 -42.19 7.57 3.10
N PRO A 69 -42.80 6.96 2.06
CA PRO A 69 -42.16 5.90 1.29
C PRO A 69 -40.97 6.37 0.44
N LYS A 70 -40.93 7.65 0.02
CA LYS A 70 -39.82 8.19 -0.77
C LYS A 70 -38.58 8.37 0.11
N GLU A 71 -38.76 8.99 1.26
CA GLU A 71 -37.77 9.26 2.29
C GLU A 71 -37.24 7.94 2.87
N LYS A 72 -38.14 6.98 3.12
CA LYS A 72 -37.79 5.60 3.50
C LYS A 72 -36.87 4.94 2.46
N SER A 73 -37.19 5.06 1.17
CA SER A 73 -36.38 4.48 0.11
C SER A 73 -35.00 5.13 0.02
N VAL A 74 -34.91 6.45 0.18
CA VAL A 74 -33.64 7.20 0.16
C VAL A 74 -32.75 6.78 1.34
N ASN A 75 -33.29 6.73 2.56
CA ASN A 75 -32.54 6.28 3.73
C ASN A 75 -32.11 4.82 3.60
N ALA A 76 -32.95 3.93 3.08
CA ALA A 76 -32.58 2.52 2.88
C ALA A 76 -31.40 2.36 1.90
N MET A 77 -31.42 3.07 0.77
CA MET A 77 -30.35 3.05 -0.22
C MET A 77 -29.05 3.63 0.34
N ASN A 78 -29.12 4.82 0.94
CA ASN A 78 -27.93 5.51 1.45
C ASN A 78 -27.34 4.84 2.69
N MET A 79 -28.15 4.19 3.53
CA MET A 79 -27.66 3.42 4.67
C MET A 79 -26.92 2.15 4.24
N LYS A 80 -27.39 1.46 3.18
CA LYS A 80 -26.66 0.32 2.59
C LYS A 80 -25.30 0.75 2.04
N LEU A 81 -25.26 1.88 1.35
CA LEU A 81 -24.02 2.43 0.79
C LEU A 81 -23.06 2.86 1.91
N PHE A 82 -23.57 3.56 2.93
CA PHE A 82 -22.82 3.93 4.13
C PHE A 82 -22.22 2.70 4.84
N MET A 83 -22.97 1.61 5.03
CA MET A 83 -22.46 0.35 5.59
C MET A 83 -21.28 -0.17 4.77
N SER A 84 -21.45 -0.22 3.44
CA SER A 84 -20.42 -0.75 2.54
C SER A 84 -19.11 0.05 2.63
N VAL A 85 -19.19 1.39 2.63
CA VAL A 85 -18.01 2.26 2.77
C VAL A 85 -17.35 2.05 4.13
N PHE A 86 -18.15 1.95 5.20
CA PHE A 86 -17.64 1.80 6.56
C PHE A 86 -17.00 0.43 6.82
N ASP A 87 -17.62 -0.65 6.36
CA ASP A 87 -17.06 -2.00 6.47
C ASP A 87 -15.74 -2.12 5.73
N GLN A 88 -15.63 -1.47 4.56
CA GLN A 88 -14.37 -1.42 3.85
C GLN A 88 -13.33 -0.60 4.60
N TYR A 89 -13.69 0.58 5.12
CA TYR A 89 -12.79 1.41 5.92
C TYR A 89 -12.25 0.67 7.16
N LYS A 90 -13.11 -0.06 7.88
CA LYS A 90 -12.68 -0.90 9.01
C LYS A 90 -11.69 -1.98 8.63
N LYS A 91 -11.88 -2.62 7.46
CA LYS A 91 -11.00 -3.68 6.97
C LYS A 91 -9.69 -3.11 6.41
N ARG A 92 -9.76 -1.99 5.69
CA ARG A 92 -8.66 -1.36 4.96
C ARG A 92 -8.76 0.17 5.11
N PRO A 93 -8.29 0.73 6.25
CA PRO A 93 -8.27 2.18 6.46
C PRO A 93 -7.25 2.90 5.56
N PHE A 94 -6.26 2.15 5.05
CA PHE A 94 -5.41 2.53 3.95
C PHE A 94 -5.80 1.65 2.76
N PRO A 95 -6.49 2.19 1.75
CA PRO A 95 -6.77 1.46 0.53
C PRO A 95 -5.46 1.19 -0.23
N ASP A 96 -5.48 0.21 -1.12
CA ASP A 96 -4.34 -0.05 -2.01
C ASP A 96 -4.01 1.22 -2.81
N ALA A 97 -2.73 1.53 -3.04
CA ALA A 97 -2.28 2.72 -3.77
C ALA A 97 -2.92 2.85 -5.16
N ASN A 98 -3.40 1.72 -5.71
CA ASN A 98 -4.05 1.60 -7.00
C ASN A 98 -5.59 1.78 -6.96
N ALA A 99 -6.20 1.81 -5.77
CA ALA A 99 -7.63 1.93 -5.61
C ALA A 99 -8.07 3.39 -5.81
N LYS A 100 -8.94 3.61 -6.81
CA LYS A 100 -9.47 4.96 -7.09
C LYS A 100 -10.41 5.41 -5.97
N PRO A 101 -10.26 6.66 -5.48
CA PRO A 101 -11.23 7.29 -4.61
C PRO A 101 -12.61 7.34 -5.30
N THR A 102 -13.64 6.88 -4.60
CA THR A 102 -15.03 6.96 -5.10
C THR A 102 -15.83 7.86 -4.18
N ILE A 103 -16.37 8.94 -4.74
CA ILE A 103 -17.15 9.93 -4.01
C ILE A 103 -18.61 9.48 -3.98
N HIS A 104 -19.18 9.35 -2.78
CA HIS A 104 -20.58 9.02 -2.55
C HIS A 104 -21.28 10.19 -1.87
N ASN A 105 -22.23 10.82 -2.57
CA ASN A 105 -23.09 11.85 -2.00
C ASN A 105 -24.30 11.16 -1.36
N LEU A 106 -24.33 11.15 -0.03
CA LEU A 106 -25.37 10.52 0.77
C LEU A 106 -26.28 11.57 1.37
N SER A 107 -27.58 11.28 1.36
CA SER A 107 -28.61 12.12 1.97
C SER A 107 -29.42 11.28 2.96
N PHE A 108 -29.64 11.79 4.16
CA PHE A 108 -30.43 11.15 5.19
C PHE A 108 -31.56 12.08 5.65
N TYR A 109 -32.77 11.55 5.70
CA TYR A 109 -33.90 12.20 6.36
C TYR A 109 -33.88 11.81 7.84
N VAL A 110 -33.77 12.81 8.72
CA VAL A 110 -33.77 12.65 10.18
C VAL A 110 -35.05 13.28 10.73
N PRO A 111 -35.91 12.53 11.45
CA PRO A 111 -37.11 13.10 12.06
C PRO A 111 -36.76 14.18 13.09
N GLN A 112 -37.34 15.38 12.98
CA GLN A 112 -37.22 16.44 13.99
C GLN A 112 -38.44 16.39 14.93
N ASN A 113 -38.22 15.90 16.15
CA ASN A 113 -39.21 15.72 17.22
C ASN A 113 -40.32 14.68 16.95
N VAL A 114 -40.50 13.80 17.93
CA VAL A 114 -41.53 12.73 17.90
C VAL A 114 -42.91 13.28 18.30
N GLU A 115 -42.97 14.47 18.91
CA GLU A 115 -44.17 14.95 19.63
C GLU A 115 -44.96 16.05 18.91
N GLU A 116 -44.42 16.78 17.94
CA GLU A 116 -45.17 17.86 17.28
C GLU A 116 -44.92 17.88 15.76
N LYS A 117 -45.93 17.36 15.04
CA LYS A 117 -46.10 17.27 13.57
C LYS A 117 -45.41 16.08 12.89
N GLU A 118 -46.23 15.10 12.50
CA GLU A 118 -45.86 14.12 11.48
C GLU A 118 -45.36 14.86 10.23
N GLY A 119 -44.10 14.62 9.84
CA GLY A 119 -43.56 15.04 8.54
C GLY A 119 -42.47 16.10 8.52
N ASP A 120 -41.96 16.55 9.68
CA ASP A 120 -40.81 17.45 9.71
C ASP A 120 -39.49 16.64 9.71
N PHE A 121 -38.79 16.66 8.58
CA PHE A 121 -37.52 15.95 8.39
C PHE A 121 -36.38 16.94 8.16
N LYS A 122 -35.31 16.79 8.93
CA LYS A 122 -34.01 17.40 8.61
C LYS A 122 -33.34 16.58 7.53
N LEU A 123 -33.09 17.19 6.37
CA LEU A 123 -32.24 16.61 5.34
C LEU A 123 -30.78 16.84 5.74
N VAL A 124 -30.04 15.75 5.94
CA VAL A 124 -28.61 15.77 6.23
C VAL A 124 -27.88 15.24 5.01
N GLU A 125 -27.06 16.07 4.39
CA GLU A 125 -26.26 15.72 3.23
C GLU A 125 -24.79 15.59 3.62
N ILE A 126 -24.17 14.50 3.19
CA ILE A 126 -22.75 14.25 3.41
C ILE A 126 -22.11 13.63 2.19
N GLU A 127 -20.92 14.11 1.87
CA GLU A 127 -20.02 13.43 0.96
C GLU A 127 -19.21 12.39 1.75
N LEU A 128 -19.16 11.14 1.30
CA LEU A 128 -18.25 10.11 1.79
C LEU A 128 -17.32 9.65 0.68
N ILE A 129 -16.00 9.67 0.91
CA ILE A 129 -15.03 9.17 -0.08
C ILE A 129 -14.55 7.79 0.35
N GLN A 130 -14.97 6.78 -0.41
CA GLN A 130 -14.47 5.42 -0.35
C GLN A 130 -13.08 5.35 -0.97
N ASN A 131 -12.19 4.49 -0.45
CA ASN A 131 -10.79 4.38 -0.91
C ASN A 131 -10.01 5.71 -0.83
N SER A 132 -10.23 6.53 0.19
CA SER A 132 -9.35 7.68 0.45
C SER A 132 -7.99 7.21 0.96
N MET A 133 -6.90 7.75 0.41
CA MET A 133 -5.53 7.51 0.92
C MET A 133 -5.31 8.11 2.31
N ASN A 134 -6.14 9.09 2.69
CA ASN A 134 -6.11 9.72 3.99
C ASN A 134 -6.97 8.88 4.99
N PRO A 135 -6.36 8.20 5.96
CA PRO A 135 -7.07 7.36 6.93
C PRO A 135 -7.99 8.16 7.86
N ASN A 136 -7.74 9.47 8.02
CA ASN A 136 -8.54 10.38 8.85
C ASN A 136 -9.76 10.91 8.10
N HIS A 137 -9.87 10.67 6.80
CA HIS A 137 -10.91 11.24 5.98
C HIS A 137 -12.31 10.73 6.39
N VAL A 138 -12.48 9.41 6.48
CA VAL A 138 -13.76 8.80 6.92
C VAL A 138 -14.12 9.25 8.34
N PRO A 139 -13.23 9.20 9.36
CA PRO A 139 -13.49 9.74 10.69
C PRO A 139 -13.92 11.21 10.68
N THR A 140 -13.23 12.06 9.91
CA THR A 140 -13.56 13.50 9.80
C THR A 140 -14.95 13.70 9.21
N GLN A 141 -15.31 12.91 8.19
CA GLN A 141 -16.64 12.94 7.60
C GLN A 141 -17.71 12.44 8.58
N LEU A 142 -17.45 11.35 9.30
CA LEU A 142 -18.35 10.83 10.34
C LEU A 142 -18.56 11.84 11.47
N SER A 143 -17.51 12.55 11.89
CA SER A 143 -17.61 13.62 12.88
C SER A 143 -18.57 14.73 12.43
N LYS A 144 -18.48 15.16 11.16
CA LYS A 144 -19.41 16.12 10.56
C LYS A 144 -20.84 15.57 10.50
N LEU A 145 -21.02 14.31 10.09
CA LEU A 145 -22.33 13.65 10.03
C LEU A 145 -23.00 13.61 11.40
N PHE A 146 -22.25 13.21 12.41
CA PHE A 146 -22.76 13.09 13.77
C PHE A 146 -23.10 14.46 14.34
N ALA A 147 -22.27 15.47 14.12
CA ALA A 147 -22.60 16.85 14.47
C ALA A 147 -23.91 17.32 13.81
N MET A 148 -24.12 17.01 12.52
CA MET A 148 -25.37 17.33 11.81
C MET A 148 -26.58 16.56 12.35
N CYS A 149 -26.39 15.43 13.03
CA CYS A 149 -27.45 14.61 13.62
C CYS A 149 -27.65 14.84 15.13
N ASP A 150 -26.98 15.85 15.69
CA ASP A 150 -26.94 16.16 17.12
C ASP A 150 -26.43 14.96 17.95
N LEU A 151 -25.40 14.29 17.43
CA LEU A 151 -24.68 13.17 18.04
C LEU A 151 -23.24 13.58 18.40
N PRO A 152 -22.57 12.85 19.31
CA PRO A 152 -21.18 13.14 19.66
C PRO A 152 -20.26 13.11 18.43
N SER A 153 -19.53 14.21 18.21
CA SER A 153 -18.62 14.39 17.06
C SER A 153 -17.18 14.00 17.38
N ASP A 154 -16.83 13.85 18.66
CA ASP A 154 -15.52 13.38 19.12
C ASP A 154 -15.64 11.94 19.65
N PHE A 155 -14.87 11.01 19.08
CA PHE A 155 -15.01 9.58 19.32
C PHE A 155 -13.75 8.77 19.01
N ILE A 156 -13.71 7.55 19.54
CA ILE A 156 -12.64 6.57 19.30
C ILE A 156 -13.06 5.59 18.19
N THR A 157 -12.25 5.45 17.14
CA THR A 157 -12.54 4.61 15.96
C THR A 157 -12.20 3.13 16.15
N GLU A 158 -11.37 2.81 17.14
CA GLU A 158 -10.71 1.51 17.37
C GLU A 158 -9.74 1.15 16.24
N ILE A 159 -9.15 2.15 15.57
CA ILE A 159 -8.15 2.00 14.50
C ILE A 159 -6.86 2.67 14.95
N ASP A 160 -5.81 1.88 15.19
CA ASP A 160 -4.57 2.37 15.82
C ASP A 160 -3.93 3.57 15.13
N GLN A 161 -3.93 3.61 13.79
CA GLN A 161 -3.34 4.70 12.99
C GLN A 161 -4.16 6.00 13.01
N VAL A 162 -5.38 5.96 13.52
CA VAL A 162 -6.29 7.10 13.57
C VAL A 162 -6.38 7.59 15.01
N ASP A 163 -6.55 6.66 15.95
CA ASP A 163 -6.75 7.00 17.36
C ASP A 163 -5.44 7.34 18.08
N ASN A 164 -4.32 6.69 17.72
CA ASN A 164 -3.02 6.95 18.36
C ASN A 164 -2.19 8.01 17.64
N VAL A 165 -2.60 8.43 16.44
CA VAL A 165 -1.93 9.51 15.70
C VAL A 165 -2.57 10.83 16.07
N LYS A 166 -1.85 11.64 16.86
CA LYS A 166 -2.32 12.99 17.16
C LYS A 166 -2.24 13.83 15.91
N GLN A 167 -3.38 14.31 15.43
CA GLN A 167 -3.45 15.24 14.30
C GLN A 167 -3.04 16.65 14.74
N PRO A 168 -2.48 17.47 13.84
CA PRO A 168 -2.26 18.86 14.17
C PRO A 168 -3.60 19.62 14.22
N ASP A 169 -3.92 20.19 15.38
CA ASP A 169 -4.93 21.23 15.56
C ASP A 169 -4.52 22.54 14.87
N LEU A 170 -5.50 23.42 14.61
CA LEU A 170 -5.30 24.78 14.04
C LEU A 170 -4.27 25.63 14.80
N GLU A 171 -4.07 25.36 16.10
CA GLU A 171 -3.10 26.05 16.96
C GLU A 171 -1.84 25.22 17.26
N SER A 172 -1.84 23.94 16.93
CA SER A 172 -0.69 23.05 17.15
C SER A 172 0.25 23.09 15.96
N THR A 173 1.54 22.84 16.21
CA THR A 173 2.54 22.99 15.15
C THR A 173 2.97 21.64 14.59
N LEU A 174 3.67 21.68 13.45
CA LEU A 174 4.30 20.47 12.94
C LEU A 174 5.36 19.90 13.92
N LYS A 175 5.98 20.71 14.81
CA LYS A 175 6.84 20.18 15.87
C LYS A 175 6.03 19.31 16.83
N ASP A 176 4.88 19.80 17.29
CA ASP A 176 4.00 19.07 18.21
C ASP A 176 3.56 17.77 17.56
N PHE A 177 3.08 17.82 16.31
CA PHE A 177 2.76 16.62 15.54
C PHE A 177 3.93 15.63 15.48
N LEU A 178 5.14 16.09 15.14
CA LEU A 178 6.30 15.22 15.03
C LEU A 178 6.74 14.65 16.39
N LEU A 179 6.72 15.44 17.46
CA LEU A 179 7.13 15.01 18.80
C LEU A 179 6.11 14.10 19.46
N ASP A 180 4.83 14.47 19.39
CA ASP A 180 3.72 13.68 19.92
C ASP A 180 3.71 12.29 19.32
N ASN A 181 3.97 12.21 18.01
CA ASN A 181 3.94 10.95 17.31
C ASN A 181 5.30 10.25 17.22
N LYS A 182 6.42 10.89 17.60
CA LYS A 182 7.77 10.28 17.56
C LYS A 182 7.85 8.97 18.32
N LYS A 183 7.26 8.91 19.52
CA LYS A 183 7.22 7.70 20.36
C LYS A 183 6.43 6.58 19.67
N TYR A 184 5.27 6.93 19.12
CA TYR A 184 4.43 6.02 18.35
C TYR A 184 5.17 5.46 17.13
N VAL A 185 5.83 6.30 16.32
CA VAL A 185 6.61 5.85 15.14
C VAL A 185 7.71 4.87 15.54
N LYS A 186 8.48 5.19 16.59
CA LYS A 186 9.54 4.28 17.08
C LYS A 186 8.99 2.93 17.53
N GLN A 187 7.85 2.93 18.21
CA GLN A 187 7.20 1.70 18.63
C GLN A 187 6.70 0.90 17.43
N VAL A 188 6.01 1.52 16.47
CA VAL A 188 5.52 0.87 15.25
C VAL A 188 6.67 0.23 14.48
N LEU A 189 7.79 0.94 14.32
CA LEU A 189 8.99 0.41 13.67
C LEU A 189 9.55 -0.81 14.41
N TYR A 190 9.63 -0.74 15.75
CA TYR A 190 10.12 -1.83 16.58
C TYR A 190 9.20 -3.06 16.54
N GLU A 191 7.88 -2.86 16.67
CA GLU A 191 6.87 -3.90 16.61
C GLU A 191 6.84 -4.57 15.23
N SER A 192 6.86 -3.78 14.15
CA SER A 192 6.89 -4.30 12.78
C SER A 192 8.13 -5.16 12.53
N ALA A 193 9.31 -4.75 13.02
CA ALA A 193 10.54 -5.53 12.90
C ALA A 193 10.44 -6.87 13.65
N ASN A 194 9.89 -6.86 14.87
CA ASN A 194 9.70 -8.06 15.68
C ASN A 194 8.68 -9.02 15.05
N GLN A 195 7.54 -8.51 14.60
CA GLN A 195 6.50 -9.27 13.92
C GLN A 195 7.04 -9.96 12.66
N LYS A 196 7.80 -9.22 11.84
CA LYS A 196 8.47 -9.79 10.66
C LYS A 196 9.44 -10.90 11.04
N ALA A 197 10.31 -10.65 12.02
CA ALA A 197 11.30 -11.64 12.46
C ALA A 197 10.64 -12.94 12.96
N GLU A 198 9.52 -12.83 13.68
CA GLU A 198 8.76 -13.99 14.16
C GLU A 198 8.10 -14.76 13.01
N LEU A 199 7.44 -14.08 12.07
CA LEU A 199 6.85 -14.73 10.90
C LEU A 199 7.92 -15.40 10.04
N ASP A 200 9.07 -14.76 9.82
CA ASP A 200 10.20 -15.34 9.08
C ASP A 200 10.75 -16.59 9.77
N GLN A 201 10.85 -16.60 11.10
CA GLN A 201 11.23 -17.78 11.87
C GLN A 201 10.22 -18.91 11.72
N LEU A 202 8.92 -18.58 11.75
CA LEU A 202 7.87 -19.58 11.59
C LEU A 202 7.88 -20.16 10.17
N ILE A 203 8.02 -19.35 9.12
CA ILE A 203 8.18 -19.85 7.74
C ILE A 203 9.41 -20.75 7.61
N LYS A 204 10.56 -20.36 8.19
CA LYS A 204 11.76 -21.20 8.21
C LYS A 204 11.54 -22.51 8.96
N LYS A 205 10.72 -22.51 10.01
CA LYS A 205 10.32 -23.72 10.73
C LYS A 205 9.47 -24.61 9.83
N VAL A 206 8.44 -24.07 9.17
CA VAL A 206 7.58 -24.86 8.28
C VAL A 206 8.35 -25.46 7.10
N LYS A 207 9.22 -24.66 6.46
CA LYS A 207 10.10 -25.13 5.38
C LYS A 207 10.99 -26.29 5.82
N ARG A 208 11.51 -26.26 7.06
CA ARG A 208 12.38 -27.33 7.59
C ARG A 208 11.60 -28.56 8.04
N GLU A 209 10.48 -28.39 8.73
CA GLU A 209 9.72 -29.50 9.32
C GLU A 209 8.87 -30.22 8.28
N LEU A 210 8.24 -29.48 7.37
CA LEU A 210 7.33 -30.04 6.38
C LEU A 210 7.97 -30.26 5.01
N ASP A 211 9.15 -29.71 4.75
CA ASP A 211 9.82 -29.78 3.44
C ASP A 211 8.91 -29.21 2.32
N LEU A 212 8.18 -28.14 2.65
CA LEU A 212 7.24 -27.45 1.76
C LEU A 212 7.73 -26.04 1.48
N ASN A 213 7.58 -25.57 0.24
CA ASN A 213 7.89 -24.19 -0.09
C ASN A 213 6.67 -23.30 0.15
N ILE A 214 6.72 -22.44 1.17
CA ILE A 214 5.63 -21.51 1.50
C ILE A 214 5.99 -20.09 1.08
N GLN A 215 5.01 -19.43 0.48
CA GLN A 215 4.99 -18.01 0.18
C GLN A 215 3.99 -17.30 1.09
N LEU A 216 4.52 -16.39 1.90
CA LEU A 216 3.75 -15.48 2.73
C LEU A 216 4.53 -14.16 2.85
N THR A 217 3.83 -13.04 2.75
CA THR A 217 4.36 -11.70 2.99
C THR A 217 4.46 -11.51 4.50
N THR A 218 5.70 -11.48 5.01
CA THR A 218 5.98 -11.35 6.45
C THR A 218 6.10 -9.91 6.91
N THR A 219 6.26 -8.97 5.98
CA THR A 219 6.25 -7.55 6.29
C THR A 219 4.79 -7.10 6.53
N PRO A 220 4.42 -6.66 7.75
CA PRO A 220 3.03 -6.29 8.05
C PRO A 220 2.46 -5.20 7.15
N SER A 221 3.32 -4.32 6.65
CA SER A 221 3.00 -3.22 5.76
C SER A 221 2.68 -3.58 4.32
N GLU A 222 3.30 -4.66 3.82
CA GLU A 222 3.12 -5.16 2.46
C GLU A 222 2.01 -6.23 2.41
N SER A 223 1.50 -6.63 3.58
CA SER A 223 0.50 -7.67 3.71
C SER A 223 -0.90 -7.05 3.74
N ASN A 224 -1.80 -7.60 2.92
CA ASN A 224 -3.23 -7.33 3.02
C ASN A 224 -3.87 -7.96 4.27
N PHE A 225 -3.11 -8.76 5.01
CA PHE A 225 -3.51 -9.43 6.24
C PHE A 225 -2.75 -8.85 7.43
N THR A 226 -3.44 -8.79 8.56
CA THR A 226 -2.81 -8.45 9.84
C THR A 226 -1.77 -9.50 10.24
N TYR A 227 -0.82 -9.11 11.11
CA TYR A 227 0.13 -10.04 11.70
C TYR A 227 -0.58 -11.26 12.34
N LYS A 228 -1.69 -11.04 13.05
CA LYS A 228 -2.46 -12.13 13.69
C LYS A 228 -2.98 -13.12 12.66
N GLU A 229 -3.60 -12.64 11.58
CA GLU A 229 -4.11 -13.50 10.52
C GLU A 229 -2.99 -14.31 9.85
N ASN A 230 -1.85 -13.68 9.59
CA ASN A 230 -0.67 -14.36 9.03
C ASN A 230 -0.10 -15.41 9.98
N TYR A 231 -0.03 -15.09 11.26
CA TYR A 231 0.43 -16.01 12.30
C TYR A 231 -0.49 -17.23 12.42
N PHE A 232 -1.81 -17.01 12.51
CA PHE A 232 -2.79 -18.10 12.57
C PHE A 232 -2.78 -18.95 11.29
N ALA A 233 -2.69 -18.33 10.12
CA ALA A 233 -2.61 -19.06 8.86
C ALA A 233 -1.39 -19.98 8.82
N LEU A 234 -0.22 -19.52 9.28
CA LEU A 234 0.98 -20.37 9.34
C LEU A 234 0.83 -21.54 10.31
N HIS A 235 0.23 -21.33 11.49
CA HIS A 235 -0.03 -22.43 12.42
C HIS A 235 -1.03 -23.44 11.87
N GLN A 236 -2.10 -22.96 11.26
CA GLN A 236 -3.08 -23.82 10.60
C GLN A 236 -2.42 -24.62 9.47
N VAL A 237 -1.56 -23.99 8.67
CA VAL A 237 -0.79 -24.67 7.62
C VAL A 237 0.06 -25.77 8.22
N ILE A 238 0.77 -25.50 9.32
CA ILE A 238 1.59 -26.50 10.00
C ILE A 238 0.72 -27.70 10.40
N GLU A 239 -0.43 -27.46 11.02
CA GLU A 239 -1.32 -28.53 11.48
C GLU A 239 -1.92 -29.32 10.32
N ASP A 240 -2.58 -28.63 9.39
CA ASP A 240 -3.35 -29.22 8.30
C ASP A 240 -2.44 -29.96 7.30
N LEU A 241 -1.31 -29.36 6.91
CA LEU A 241 -0.38 -30.01 5.97
C LEU A 241 0.41 -31.13 6.63
N SER A 242 0.69 -31.07 7.93
CA SER A 242 1.31 -32.21 8.64
C SER A 242 0.39 -33.43 8.59
N LYS A 243 -0.88 -33.26 9.00
CA LYS A 243 -1.88 -34.34 8.99
C LYS A 243 -2.10 -34.88 7.58
N TRP A 244 -2.19 -33.98 6.60
CA TRP A 244 -2.35 -34.36 5.21
C TRP A 244 -1.14 -35.14 4.67
N LYS A 245 0.08 -34.70 4.97
CA LYS A 245 1.33 -35.38 4.59
C LYS A 245 1.45 -36.77 5.23
N GLU A 246 1.01 -36.92 6.48
CA GLU A 246 0.93 -38.23 7.14
C GLU A 246 -0.10 -39.15 6.45
N GLY A 247 -1.30 -38.64 6.19
CA GLY A 247 -2.35 -39.39 5.48
C GLY A 247 -1.97 -39.80 4.05
N LEU A 248 -1.07 -39.06 3.39
CA LEU A 248 -0.49 -39.46 2.11
C LEU A 248 0.41 -40.70 2.22
N LYS A 249 1.14 -40.87 3.34
CA LYS A 249 1.99 -42.06 3.54
C LYS A 249 1.16 -43.31 3.76
N GLU A 250 -0.01 -43.18 4.37
CA GLU A 250 -0.91 -44.30 4.67
C GLU A 250 -1.67 -44.81 3.44
N LYS A 251 -2.00 -43.93 2.49
CA LYS A 251 -2.81 -44.26 1.30
C LYS A 251 -2.03 -44.80 0.10
N VAL A 252 -0.71 -44.97 0.20
CA VAL A 252 0.15 -45.31 -0.94
C VAL A 252 0.63 -46.76 -0.85
N ALA A 253 0.42 -47.52 -1.94
CA ALA A 253 0.70 -48.96 -1.99
C ALA A 253 2.17 -49.31 -2.26
N THR A 254 2.99 -48.39 -2.83
CA THR A 254 4.39 -48.68 -3.17
C THR A 254 5.35 -47.54 -2.79
N VAL A 255 6.61 -47.89 -2.47
CA VAL A 255 7.68 -46.93 -2.10
C VAL A 255 8.04 -45.98 -3.25
N SER A 256 7.82 -46.39 -4.50
CA SER A 256 8.08 -45.57 -5.70
C SER A 256 7.11 -44.39 -5.80
N ASP A 257 5.83 -44.63 -5.48
CA ASP A 257 4.78 -43.61 -5.53
C ASP A 257 4.95 -42.55 -4.42
N ILE A 258 5.48 -42.95 -3.26
CA ILE A 258 5.82 -42.02 -2.16
C ILE A 258 6.91 -41.05 -2.61
N LYS A 259 7.98 -41.55 -3.23
CA LYS A 259 9.09 -40.72 -3.71
C LYS A 259 8.64 -39.74 -4.79
N ALA A 260 7.83 -40.20 -5.75
CA ALA A 260 7.28 -39.32 -6.79
C ALA A 260 6.40 -38.21 -6.18
N ARG A 261 5.59 -38.51 -5.17
CA ARG A 261 4.77 -37.52 -4.46
C ARG A 261 5.60 -36.55 -3.60
N GLU A 262 6.64 -37.02 -2.92
CA GLU A 262 7.56 -36.15 -2.18
C GLU A 262 8.33 -35.21 -3.12
N GLU A 263 8.71 -35.70 -4.30
CA GLU A 263 9.33 -34.87 -5.34
C GLU A 263 8.36 -33.82 -5.90
N ILE A 264 7.09 -34.17 -6.07
CA ILE A 264 6.03 -33.21 -6.43
C ILE A 264 5.91 -32.12 -5.35
N LEU A 265 5.85 -32.49 -4.07
CA LEU A 265 5.68 -31.55 -2.96
C LEU A 265 6.84 -30.55 -2.82
N LYS A 266 8.07 -30.99 -3.11
CA LYS A 266 9.25 -30.12 -3.14
C LYS A 266 9.20 -29.08 -4.24
N ASN A 267 8.57 -29.43 -5.36
CA ASN A 267 8.49 -28.57 -6.52
C ASN A 267 7.30 -27.60 -6.46
N ILE A 268 6.29 -27.87 -5.62
CA ILE A 268 5.10 -27.02 -5.46
C ILE A 268 5.34 -25.94 -4.40
N LYS A 269 4.87 -24.73 -4.69
CA LYS A 269 4.85 -23.59 -3.78
C LYS A 269 3.43 -23.38 -3.23
N PHE A 270 3.27 -23.27 -1.92
CA PHE A 270 1.99 -22.96 -1.28
C PHE A 270 1.92 -21.47 -0.97
N ASN A 271 0.95 -20.77 -1.54
CA ASN A 271 0.79 -19.33 -1.35
C ASN A 271 -0.36 -19.02 -0.41
N LEU A 272 -0.04 -18.29 0.66
CA LEU A 272 -0.96 -17.87 1.72
C LEU A 272 -1.35 -16.39 1.62
N ASN A 273 -0.81 -15.63 0.67
CA ASN A 273 -1.05 -14.19 0.53
C ASN A 273 -2.39 -13.84 -0.15
N HIS A 274 -3.25 -14.82 -0.39
CA HIS A 274 -4.35 -14.65 -1.32
C HIS A 274 -5.45 -13.72 -0.79
N SER A 275 -5.41 -12.46 -1.25
CA SER A 275 -6.57 -11.57 -1.29
C SER A 275 -6.96 -11.17 -2.72
N GLU A 276 -6.08 -11.37 -3.71
CA GLU A 276 -6.30 -11.02 -5.10
C GLU A 276 -5.71 -12.07 -6.05
N ILE A 277 -6.38 -12.16 -7.20
CA ILE A 277 -6.25 -13.16 -8.24
C ILE A 277 -5.13 -12.73 -9.21
N ASN A 278 -3.87 -12.93 -8.84
CA ASN A 278 -2.78 -12.84 -9.82
C ASN A 278 -2.32 -14.25 -10.17
N TYR A 279 -2.98 -14.83 -11.17
CA TYR A 279 -2.71 -16.16 -11.72
C TYR A 279 -1.39 -16.26 -12.51
N THR A 280 -0.60 -15.20 -12.60
CA THR A 280 0.58 -15.15 -13.48
C THR A 280 1.87 -15.55 -12.76
N SER A 281 1.88 -16.72 -12.12
CA SER A 281 3.12 -17.30 -11.60
C SER A 281 3.50 -18.50 -12.48
N PRO A 282 4.63 -18.46 -13.21
CA PRO A 282 5.11 -19.61 -13.99
C PRO A 282 5.59 -20.76 -13.09
N ASP A 283 5.65 -20.55 -11.77
CA ASP A 283 5.90 -21.58 -10.78
C ASP A 283 4.59 -22.32 -10.43
N PRO A 284 4.63 -23.63 -10.13
CA PRO A 284 3.49 -24.38 -9.60
C PRO A 284 3.07 -23.83 -8.23
N VAL A 285 2.08 -22.94 -8.21
CA VAL A 285 1.56 -22.36 -6.99
C VAL A 285 0.21 -22.99 -6.63
N VAL A 286 0.13 -23.62 -5.47
CA VAL A 286 -1.12 -24.01 -4.83
C VAL A 286 -1.57 -22.89 -3.91
N TYR A 287 -2.70 -22.30 -4.23
CA TYR A 287 -3.27 -21.21 -3.44
C TYR A 287 -4.10 -21.78 -2.28
N LEU A 288 -3.75 -21.38 -1.06
CA LEU A 288 -4.49 -21.74 0.14
C LEU A 288 -5.33 -20.54 0.56
N ASP A 289 -6.56 -20.48 0.03
CA ASP A 289 -7.50 -19.42 0.35
C ASP A 289 -7.96 -19.53 1.81
N ARG A 290 -7.72 -18.46 2.58
CA ARG A 290 -8.11 -18.35 3.99
C ARG A 290 -9.60 -18.07 4.17
N SER A 291 -10.25 -17.57 3.12
CA SER A 291 -11.66 -17.16 3.13
C SER A 291 -12.58 -18.23 2.55
N SER A 292 -12.01 -19.31 2.02
CA SER A 292 -12.80 -20.39 1.41
C SER A 292 -13.67 -21.09 2.46
N PRO A 293 -14.94 -21.42 2.14
CA PRO A 293 -15.76 -22.27 2.99
C PRO A 293 -15.24 -23.72 3.04
N GLU A 294 -14.32 -24.09 2.14
CA GLU A 294 -13.66 -25.38 2.15
C GLU A 294 -12.40 -25.37 3.03
N THR A 295 -12.19 -26.44 3.79
CA THR A 295 -10.96 -26.63 4.56
C THR A 295 -9.78 -26.98 3.64
N TRP A 296 -8.58 -26.52 3.98
CA TRP A 296 -7.38 -26.84 3.20
C TRP A 296 -7.13 -28.34 3.02
N PRO A 297 -7.31 -29.21 4.03
CA PRO A 297 -7.22 -30.66 3.81
C PRO A 297 -8.23 -31.19 2.79
N GLY A 298 -9.45 -30.66 2.77
CA GLY A 298 -10.47 -31.00 1.77
C GLY A 298 -10.00 -30.65 0.36
N TYR A 299 -9.55 -29.40 0.20
CA TYR A 299 -9.03 -28.89 -1.07
C TYR A 299 -7.86 -29.74 -1.59
N LEU A 300 -6.84 -29.97 -0.75
CA LEU A 300 -5.63 -30.71 -1.10
C LEU A 300 -5.91 -32.17 -1.49
N ASN A 301 -6.93 -32.80 -0.90
CA ASN A 301 -7.32 -34.16 -1.26
C ASN A 301 -7.99 -34.27 -2.64
N ARG A 302 -8.52 -33.17 -3.17
CA ARG A 302 -9.13 -33.13 -4.51
C ARG A 302 -8.13 -32.78 -5.61
N ILE A 303 -7.00 -32.19 -5.27
CA ILE A 303 -5.96 -31.82 -6.24
C ILE A 303 -5.38 -33.09 -6.87
N LYS A 304 -5.44 -33.13 -8.21
CA LYS A 304 -4.78 -34.16 -9.00
C LYS A 304 -3.37 -33.73 -9.35
N PHE A 305 -2.45 -34.01 -8.44
CA PHE A 305 -1.04 -33.61 -8.55
C PHE A 305 -0.34 -33.95 -9.88
N PRO A 306 -0.58 -35.11 -10.53
CA PRO A 306 0.05 -35.40 -11.83
C PRO A 306 -0.41 -34.44 -12.94
N GLU A 307 -1.71 -34.14 -13.02
CA GLU A 307 -2.28 -33.23 -14.03
C GLU A 307 -1.74 -31.81 -13.81
N LEU A 308 -1.72 -31.35 -12.55
CA LEU A 308 -1.16 -30.05 -12.18
C LEU A 308 0.33 -29.93 -12.57
N LEU A 309 1.11 -31.01 -12.41
CA LEU A 309 2.54 -31.00 -12.74
C LEU A 309 2.79 -30.92 -14.25
N GLU A 310 1.95 -31.55 -15.07
CA GLU A 310 2.02 -31.42 -16.52
C GLU A 310 1.61 -30.02 -16.99
N GLU A 311 0.53 -29.47 -16.44
CA GLU A 311 0.08 -28.10 -16.71
C GLU A 311 1.18 -27.08 -16.41
N VAL A 312 1.79 -27.19 -15.24
CA VAL A 312 2.91 -26.33 -14.82
C VAL A 312 4.12 -26.48 -15.74
N LYS A 313 4.45 -27.71 -16.17
CA LYS A 313 5.56 -27.91 -17.11
C LYS A 313 5.30 -27.21 -18.43
N ASN A 314 4.06 -27.28 -18.93
CA ASN A 314 3.65 -26.61 -20.16
C ASN A 314 3.70 -25.09 -20.00
N GLU A 315 3.12 -24.56 -18.92
CA GLU A 315 3.12 -23.13 -18.61
C GLU A 315 4.55 -22.59 -18.45
N LYS A 316 5.43 -23.32 -17.74
CA LYS A 316 6.84 -22.97 -17.61
C LYS A 316 7.55 -22.96 -18.96
N ALA A 317 7.27 -23.94 -19.84
CA ALA A 317 7.83 -23.97 -21.18
C ALA A 317 7.36 -22.78 -22.02
N GLU A 318 6.09 -22.40 -21.93
CA GLU A 318 5.54 -21.21 -22.58
C GLU A 318 6.11 -19.92 -22.01
N ALA A 319 6.23 -19.80 -20.69
CA ALA A 319 6.84 -18.66 -20.03
C ALA A 319 8.30 -18.49 -20.45
N ILE A 320 9.07 -19.58 -20.57
CA ILE A 320 10.43 -19.55 -21.12
C ILE A 320 10.44 -19.04 -22.57
N LYS A 321 9.51 -19.50 -23.42
CA LYS A 321 9.38 -19.01 -24.80
C LYS A 321 9.05 -17.51 -24.83
N ARG A 322 8.07 -17.06 -24.05
CA ARG A 322 7.68 -15.64 -23.93
C ARG A 322 8.84 -14.79 -23.44
N HIS A 323 9.55 -15.23 -22.41
CA HIS A 323 10.73 -14.56 -21.86
C HIS A 323 11.88 -14.50 -22.89
N THR A 324 12.10 -15.57 -23.65
CA THR A 324 13.12 -15.60 -24.71
C THR A 324 12.77 -14.63 -25.83
N LYS A 325 11.52 -14.61 -26.29
CA LYS A 325 11.01 -13.65 -27.28
C LYS A 325 11.23 -12.22 -26.80
N PHE A 326 10.80 -11.90 -25.58
CA PHE A 326 10.98 -10.59 -24.97
C PHE A 326 12.44 -10.16 -24.86
N ASN A 327 13.34 -11.04 -24.42
CA ASN A 327 14.75 -10.70 -24.34
C ASN A 327 15.37 -10.42 -25.72
N ASN A 328 14.91 -11.13 -26.76
CA ASN A 328 15.35 -10.87 -28.13
C ASN A 328 14.81 -9.53 -28.65
N GLU A 329 13.53 -9.25 -28.44
CA GLU A 329 12.89 -7.98 -28.82
C GLU A 329 13.50 -6.80 -28.06
N LYS A 330 13.74 -6.95 -26.75
CA LYS A 330 14.41 -5.94 -25.91
C LYS A 330 15.82 -5.65 -26.41
N LYS A 331 16.61 -6.67 -26.77
CA LYS A 331 17.95 -6.48 -27.36
C LYS A 331 17.89 -5.76 -28.71
N GLU A 332 16.90 -6.07 -29.54
CA GLU A 332 16.71 -5.37 -30.83
C GLU A 332 16.31 -3.90 -30.61
N PHE A 333 15.41 -3.68 -29.68
CA PHE A 333 14.96 -2.36 -29.25
C PHE A 333 16.09 -1.49 -28.67
N GLU A 334 16.95 -2.05 -27.82
CA GLU A 334 18.15 -1.37 -27.29
C GLU A 334 19.14 -0.96 -28.39
N LYS A 335 19.24 -1.77 -29.47
CA LYS A 335 20.04 -1.39 -30.65
C LYS A 335 19.43 -0.20 -31.37
N HIS A 336 18.11 -0.20 -31.59
CA HIS A 336 17.41 0.94 -32.21
C HIS A 336 17.56 2.21 -31.36
N PHE A 337 17.52 2.10 -30.04
CA PHE A 337 17.74 3.24 -29.15
C PHE A 337 19.11 3.86 -29.30
N THR A 338 20.17 3.06 -29.31
CA THR A 338 21.53 3.58 -29.49
C THR A 338 21.68 4.33 -30.83
N GLU A 339 20.98 3.88 -31.87
CA GLU A 339 20.94 4.57 -33.17
C GLU A 339 20.10 5.86 -33.11
N LEU A 340 18.89 5.79 -32.54
CA LEU A 340 17.98 6.92 -32.41
C LEU A 340 18.53 8.03 -31.50
N GLU A 341 19.24 7.68 -30.42
CA GLU A 341 19.93 8.64 -29.55
C GLU A 341 20.92 9.48 -30.32
N LYS A 342 21.75 8.85 -31.17
CA LYS A 342 22.71 9.53 -32.04
C LYS A 342 22.02 10.36 -33.12
N LEU A 343 20.94 9.82 -33.70
CA LEU A 343 20.19 10.49 -34.77
C LEU A 343 19.48 11.75 -34.24
N LEU A 344 18.73 11.63 -33.16
CA LEU A 344 17.99 12.72 -32.51
C LEU A 344 18.90 13.64 -31.68
N LYS A 345 20.15 13.22 -31.42
CA LYS A 345 21.10 13.90 -30.54
C LYS A 345 20.54 14.10 -29.13
N VAL A 346 19.75 13.18 -28.61
CA VAL A 346 19.13 13.26 -27.27
C VAL A 346 20.05 12.64 -26.21
N ARG A 347 19.77 12.88 -24.92
CA ARG A 347 20.61 12.37 -23.81
C ARG A 347 20.46 10.86 -23.65
N SER A 348 19.22 10.38 -23.63
CA SER A 348 18.93 8.95 -23.68
C SER A 348 17.51 8.68 -24.16
N ILE A 349 17.30 7.50 -24.74
CA ILE A 349 15.98 6.96 -25.06
C ILE A 349 15.82 5.65 -24.31
N ARG A 350 14.74 5.52 -23.53
CA ARG A 350 14.49 4.34 -22.69
C ARG A 350 13.05 3.91 -22.78
N TRP A 351 12.77 2.63 -22.53
CA TRP A 351 11.43 2.20 -22.18
C TRP A 351 11.19 2.61 -20.73
N VAL A 352 10.07 3.29 -20.50
CA VAL A 352 9.64 3.74 -19.19
C VAL A 352 8.16 3.43 -19.01
N ASP A 353 7.77 3.16 -17.77
CA ASP A 353 6.38 3.00 -17.41
C ASP A 353 5.80 4.36 -16.95
N HIS A 354 4.51 4.56 -17.20
CA HIS A 354 3.74 5.68 -16.65
C HIS A 354 2.99 5.23 -15.41
N ASP A 355 3.39 5.74 -14.26
CA ASP A 355 2.81 5.38 -12.96
C ASP A 355 1.71 6.37 -12.54
N ASP A 356 0.81 6.76 -13.45
CA ASP A 356 -0.35 7.58 -13.08
C ASP A 356 -1.48 6.68 -12.54
N PRO A 357 -1.79 6.72 -11.22
CA PRO A 357 -2.80 5.86 -10.61
C PRO A 357 -4.23 6.16 -11.10
N ARG A 358 -4.44 7.26 -11.84
CA ARG A 358 -5.72 7.58 -12.46
C ARG A 358 -5.95 6.81 -13.76
N GLU A 359 -4.91 6.31 -14.41
CA GLU A 359 -5.08 5.45 -15.58
C GLU A 359 -5.66 4.08 -15.17
N GLU A 360 -6.50 3.46 -16.00
CA GLU A 360 -7.24 2.27 -15.61
C GLU A 360 -6.33 1.04 -15.42
N HIS A 361 -6.32 0.49 -14.20
CA HIS A 361 -5.56 -0.70 -13.81
C HIS A 361 -5.98 -1.97 -14.59
N ASN A 362 -7.22 -2.07 -15.05
CA ASN A 362 -7.72 -3.25 -15.77
C ASN A 362 -7.26 -3.34 -17.24
N HIS A 363 -6.36 -2.46 -17.65
CA HIS A 363 -5.91 -2.33 -19.04
C HIS A 363 -4.39 -2.51 -19.22
N TYR A 364 -3.69 -3.04 -18.21
CA TYR A 364 -2.27 -3.39 -18.34
C TYR A 364 -2.08 -4.47 -19.39
N MET A 365 -1.43 -4.11 -20.49
CA MET A 365 -0.84 -5.08 -21.39
C MET A 365 0.29 -5.82 -20.68
N GLU A 366 0.49 -7.11 -20.97
CA GLU A 366 1.67 -7.82 -20.47
C GLU A 366 2.95 -7.13 -20.96
N GLN A 367 4.03 -7.17 -20.16
CA GLN A 367 5.32 -6.56 -20.53
C GLN A 367 5.83 -7.02 -21.90
N HIS A 368 5.48 -8.24 -22.30
CA HIS A 368 5.80 -8.81 -23.60
C HIS A 368 5.13 -8.03 -24.74
N ASP A 369 3.83 -7.77 -24.65
CA ASP A 369 3.10 -7.06 -25.68
C ASP A 369 3.49 -5.57 -25.70
N GLN A 370 3.76 -4.99 -24.54
CA GLN A 370 4.30 -3.63 -24.42
C GLN A 370 5.64 -3.50 -25.17
N MET A 371 6.55 -4.45 -24.98
CA MET A 371 7.83 -4.47 -25.68
C MET A 371 7.67 -4.63 -27.19
N THR A 372 6.74 -5.50 -27.63
CA THR A 372 6.44 -5.65 -29.06
C THR A 372 5.99 -4.31 -29.67
N GLN A 373 5.07 -3.58 -29.02
CA GLN A 373 4.63 -2.25 -29.49
C GLN A 373 5.78 -1.23 -29.53
N CYS A 374 6.59 -1.18 -28.47
CA CYS A 374 7.77 -0.31 -28.41
C CYS A 374 8.77 -0.61 -29.54
N LEU A 375 8.97 -1.89 -29.86
CA LEU A 375 9.83 -2.32 -30.97
C LEU A 375 9.25 -1.90 -32.32
N GLU A 376 7.95 -2.07 -32.57
CA GLU A 376 7.28 -1.62 -33.79
C GLU A 376 7.40 -0.10 -33.98
N PHE A 377 7.19 0.67 -32.92
CA PHE A 377 7.35 2.11 -32.92
C PHE A 377 8.78 2.53 -33.29
N THR A 378 9.80 1.94 -32.65
CA THR A 378 11.20 2.25 -32.99
C THR A 378 11.58 1.83 -34.40
N LYS A 379 11.07 0.69 -34.90
CA LYS A 379 11.24 0.26 -36.30
C LYS A 379 10.68 1.31 -37.26
N MET A 380 9.51 1.86 -36.96
CA MET A 380 8.89 2.93 -37.74
C MET A 380 9.78 4.19 -37.78
N LEU A 381 10.38 4.60 -36.66
CA LEU A 381 11.29 5.75 -36.62
C LEU A 381 12.58 5.49 -37.43
N ILE A 382 13.20 4.32 -37.26
CA ILE A 382 14.42 3.94 -37.99
C ILE A 382 14.17 3.87 -39.50
N LYS A 383 13.02 3.34 -39.93
CA LYS A 383 12.62 3.31 -41.34
C LYS A 383 12.54 4.72 -41.94
N ASN A 384 12.17 5.71 -41.15
CA ASN A 384 12.04 7.12 -41.55
C ASN A 384 13.27 7.99 -41.19
N LYS A 385 14.45 7.38 -40.95
CA LYS A 385 15.67 8.10 -40.51
C LYS A 385 16.07 9.31 -41.38
N GLN A 386 15.84 9.28 -42.69
CA GLN A 386 16.19 10.39 -43.58
C GLN A 386 15.31 11.61 -43.33
N GLN A 387 14.00 11.40 -43.14
CA GLN A 387 13.05 12.46 -42.81
C GLN A 387 13.33 13.03 -41.41
N LEU A 388 13.73 12.17 -40.47
CA LEU A 388 14.17 12.57 -39.13
C LEU A 388 15.39 13.51 -39.20
N GLN A 389 16.41 13.15 -39.98
CA GLN A 389 17.60 13.97 -40.19
C GLN A 389 17.30 15.31 -40.88
N GLN A 390 16.37 15.32 -41.84
CA GLN A 390 15.92 16.56 -42.48
C GLN A 390 15.21 17.48 -41.47
N SER A 391 14.34 16.91 -40.63
CA SER A 391 13.61 17.65 -39.59
C SER A 391 14.56 18.33 -38.59
N LEU A 392 15.69 17.70 -38.27
CA LEU A 392 16.75 18.25 -37.40
C LEU A 392 17.67 19.28 -38.08
N LYS A 393 17.82 19.25 -39.40
CA LYS A 393 18.72 20.16 -40.13
C LYS A 393 18.01 21.43 -40.59
N SER A 394 16.78 21.30 -41.05
CA SER A 394 16.04 22.37 -41.72
C SER A 394 14.57 22.45 -41.31
N GLY A 395 14.09 21.58 -40.43
CA GLY A 395 12.69 21.51 -40.01
C GLY A 395 12.43 22.04 -38.61
N LYS A 396 11.28 21.64 -38.05
CA LYS A 396 10.77 22.05 -36.73
C LYS A 396 11.71 21.75 -35.56
N LEU A 397 12.70 20.88 -35.76
CA LEU A 397 13.64 20.42 -34.73
C LEU A 397 15.03 21.10 -34.82
N LYS A 398 15.21 22.08 -35.73
CA LYS A 398 16.53 22.66 -36.04
C LYS A 398 17.22 23.32 -34.84
N ASP A 399 16.46 24.04 -34.01
CA ASP A 399 17.02 24.81 -32.89
C ASP A 399 17.11 23.98 -31.59
N LEU A 400 16.75 22.70 -31.65
CA LEU A 400 16.79 21.80 -30.50
C LEU A 400 18.22 21.39 -30.18
N LYS A 401 18.78 21.97 -29.11
CA LYS A 401 20.05 21.51 -28.51
C LYS A 401 19.75 20.29 -27.63
N MET A 402 19.46 19.15 -28.23
CA MET A 402 18.82 18.03 -27.52
C MET A 402 19.69 17.48 -26.36
N ARG A 403 19.27 17.78 -25.12
CA ARG A 403 19.79 17.19 -23.87
C ARG A 403 18.67 16.53 -23.06
N VAL A 404 17.56 16.22 -23.73
CA VAL A 404 16.34 15.66 -23.13
C VAL A 404 16.45 14.14 -23.07
N ASN A 405 15.86 13.54 -22.04
CA ASN A 405 15.58 12.11 -21.98
C ASN A 405 14.22 11.85 -22.61
N ILE A 406 14.12 10.87 -23.49
CA ILE A 406 12.85 10.44 -24.09
C ILE A 406 12.49 9.07 -23.51
N GLY A 407 11.29 8.96 -22.96
CA GLY A 407 10.73 7.72 -22.50
C GLY A 407 9.70 7.18 -23.49
N ILE A 408 9.89 5.99 -24.05
CA ILE A 408 8.82 5.31 -24.80
C ILE A 408 7.93 4.59 -23.80
N CYS A 409 6.66 4.97 -23.78
CA CYS A 409 5.76 4.68 -22.69
C CYS A 409 4.47 4.00 -23.19
N PRO A 410 4.44 2.67 -23.26
CA PRO A 410 3.33 1.90 -23.85
C PRO A 410 2.04 1.97 -23.06
N ASN A 411 2.12 2.21 -21.75
CA ASN A 411 0.94 2.36 -20.91
C ASN A 411 0.38 3.79 -20.86
N LEU A 412 1.00 4.77 -21.52
CA LEU A 412 0.49 6.14 -21.64
C LEU A 412 -0.71 6.18 -22.60
N LYS A 413 -1.92 5.94 -22.08
CA LYS A 413 -3.14 5.79 -22.91
C LYS A 413 -3.99 7.05 -22.97
N SER A 414 -4.08 7.81 -21.87
CA SER A 414 -4.95 9.00 -21.82
C SER A 414 -4.38 10.18 -22.63
N LYS A 415 -3.07 10.15 -22.90
CA LYS A 415 -2.32 11.22 -23.56
C LYS A 415 -1.36 10.64 -24.58
N VAL A 416 -0.96 11.46 -25.55
CA VAL A 416 0.05 11.08 -26.55
C VAL A 416 1.47 11.35 -26.07
N SER A 417 1.63 12.29 -25.13
CA SER A 417 2.88 12.62 -24.47
C SER A 417 2.66 13.17 -23.05
N HIS A 418 3.69 13.06 -22.22
CA HIS A 418 3.72 13.60 -20.86
C HIS A 418 5.16 13.93 -20.47
N ILE A 419 5.38 15.03 -19.74
CA ILE A 419 6.69 15.36 -19.17
C ILE A 419 6.66 14.94 -17.71
N ASP A 420 7.52 13.99 -17.35
CA ASP A 420 7.65 13.50 -15.99
C ASP A 420 8.46 14.47 -15.12
N MET A 421 8.44 14.27 -13.80
CA MET A 421 9.15 15.11 -12.83
C MET A 421 10.64 15.20 -13.11
N ASP A 422 11.25 14.13 -13.62
CA ASP A 422 12.67 14.09 -13.95
C ASP A 422 13.01 14.83 -15.26
N GLY A 423 12.00 15.45 -15.88
CA GLY A 423 12.09 16.09 -17.18
C GLY A 423 12.09 15.09 -18.35
N THR A 424 11.91 13.79 -18.12
CA THR A 424 11.79 12.80 -19.20
C THR A 424 10.50 13.05 -19.98
N LEU A 425 10.63 13.24 -21.29
CA LEU A 425 9.50 13.33 -22.20
C LEU A 425 9.00 11.92 -22.53
N LYS A 426 7.94 11.49 -21.84
CA LYS A 426 7.23 10.24 -22.11
C LYS A 426 6.38 10.39 -23.37
N VAL A 427 6.48 9.43 -24.28
CA VAL A 427 5.74 9.41 -25.55
C VAL A 427 5.10 8.05 -25.75
N SER A 428 3.83 8.03 -26.13
CA SER A 428 3.10 6.80 -26.44
C SER A 428 3.60 6.18 -27.73
N PRO A 429 3.84 4.85 -27.80
CA PRO A 429 4.26 4.17 -29.04
C PRO A 429 3.14 4.11 -30.09
N LEU A 430 1.91 4.49 -29.74
CA LEU A 430 0.77 4.49 -30.65
C LEU A 430 0.75 5.69 -31.62
N VAL A 431 1.67 6.65 -31.46
CA VAL A 431 1.73 7.84 -32.31
C VAL A 431 2.42 7.57 -33.64
N GLY A 432 1.96 8.23 -34.69
CA GLY A 432 2.62 8.22 -36.00
C GLY A 432 3.90 9.06 -36.04
N PHE A 433 4.67 8.92 -37.12
CA PHE A 433 5.94 9.65 -37.32
C PHE A 433 5.78 11.18 -37.19
N ASP A 434 4.85 11.78 -37.93
CA ASP A 434 4.68 13.24 -37.93
C ASP A 434 4.23 13.77 -36.57
N GLN A 435 3.37 12.99 -35.89
CA GLN A 435 2.91 13.31 -34.55
C GLN A 435 4.05 13.23 -33.53
N PHE A 436 4.95 12.25 -33.65
CA PHE A 436 6.16 12.16 -32.84
C PHE A 436 7.05 13.40 -33.02
N ILE A 437 7.30 13.83 -34.26
CA ILE A 437 8.08 15.06 -34.54
C ILE A 437 7.42 16.29 -33.92
N GLN A 438 6.09 16.40 -34.04
CA GLN A 438 5.35 17.51 -33.45
C GLN A 438 5.46 17.52 -31.92
N ILE A 439 5.29 16.36 -31.27
CA ILE A 439 5.46 16.21 -29.82
C ILE A 439 6.83 16.67 -29.36
N LEU A 440 7.90 16.30 -30.07
CA LEU A 440 9.27 16.73 -29.73
C LEU A 440 9.44 18.24 -29.87
N ALA A 441 8.90 18.84 -30.93
CA ALA A 441 8.99 20.28 -31.15
C ALA A 441 8.26 21.08 -30.05
N ASP A 442 7.07 20.63 -29.67
CA ASP A 442 6.20 21.36 -28.73
C ASP A 442 6.65 21.22 -27.27
N ASN A 443 7.21 20.07 -26.88
CA ASN A 443 7.44 19.74 -25.47
C ASN A 443 8.91 19.85 -25.03
N TYR A 444 9.84 20.02 -25.97
CA TYR A 444 11.28 20.01 -25.65
C TYR A 444 11.68 21.07 -24.63
N GLN A 445 11.23 22.31 -24.82
CA GLN A 445 11.68 23.43 -24.00
C GLN A 445 11.21 23.24 -22.55
N SER A 446 9.94 22.88 -22.37
CA SER A 446 9.36 22.55 -21.06
C SER A 446 10.06 21.36 -20.41
N SER A 447 10.39 20.30 -21.17
CA SER A 447 11.11 19.14 -20.65
C SER A 447 12.50 19.50 -20.14
N MET A 448 13.25 20.36 -20.85
CA MET A 448 14.55 20.84 -20.37
C MET A 448 14.44 21.74 -19.13
N GLU A 449 13.42 22.60 -19.08
CA GLU A 449 13.17 23.46 -17.92
C GLU A 449 12.85 22.62 -16.68
N THR A 450 11.98 21.61 -16.83
CA THR A 450 11.68 20.64 -15.76
C THR A 450 12.92 19.86 -15.33
N ALA A 451 13.76 19.38 -16.25
CA ALA A 451 14.99 18.65 -15.89
C ALA A 451 15.98 19.51 -15.08
N LYS A 452 16.18 20.78 -15.46
CA LYS A 452 17.03 21.71 -14.70
C LYS A 452 16.46 22.01 -13.31
N LEU A 453 15.14 22.12 -13.26
CA LEU A 453 14.42 22.39 -12.03
C LEU A 453 14.51 21.19 -11.08
N LEU A 454 14.42 19.96 -11.58
CA LEU A 454 14.67 18.73 -10.82
C LEU A 454 16.07 18.72 -10.20
N GLU A 455 17.13 19.03 -10.94
CA GLU A 455 18.50 19.04 -10.39
C GLU A 455 18.60 19.96 -9.15
N LYS A 456 17.90 21.10 -9.19
CA LYS A 456 17.78 22.01 -8.04
C LYS A 456 16.97 21.36 -6.90
N TYR A 457 15.90 20.64 -7.23
CA TYR A 457 15.00 20.00 -6.27
C TYR A 457 15.69 18.87 -5.52
N GLU A 458 16.43 18.01 -6.24
CA GLU A 458 17.19 16.90 -5.66
C GLU A 458 18.26 17.43 -4.71
N ALA A 459 19.00 18.48 -5.09
CA ALA A 459 19.99 19.08 -4.20
C ALA A 459 19.37 19.61 -2.89
N ILE A 460 18.19 20.23 -2.97
CA ILE A 460 17.46 20.78 -1.81
C ILE A 460 16.90 19.65 -0.94
N ARG A 461 16.27 18.64 -1.56
CA ARG A 461 15.76 17.44 -0.91
C ARG A 461 16.87 16.69 -0.19
N ASP A 462 17.98 16.41 -0.86
CA ASP A 462 19.09 15.63 -0.34
C ASP A 462 19.76 16.35 0.83
N TYR A 463 19.94 17.68 0.72
CA TYR A 463 20.42 18.48 1.83
C TYR A 463 19.48 18.37 3.05
N ALA A 464 18.17 18.56 2.86
CA ALA A 464 17.20 18.46 3.95
C ALA A 464 17.20 17.05 4.56
N GLN A 465 17.20 16.01 3.73
CA GLN A 465 17.21 14.61 4.15
C GLN A 465 18.44 14.30 5.02
N VAL A 466 19.64 14.64 4.54
CA VAL A 466 20.90 14.42 5.27
C VAL A 466 20.92 15.24 6.54
N ARG A 467 20.52 16.52 6.47
CA ARG A 467 20.62 17.43 7.61
C ARG A 467 19.71 17.04 8.77
N LEU A 468 18.54 16.49 8.45
CA LEU A 468 17.56 15.97 9.41
C LEU A 468 17.84 14.53 9.86
N GLY A 469 18.81 13.86 9.24
CA GLY A 469 19.12 12.45 9.50
C GLY A 469 18.03 11.49 9.04
N LEU A 470 17.17 11.89 8.10
CA LEU A 470 16.06 11.07 7.62
C LEU A 470 16.59 9.83 6.87
N ARG A 471 15.86 8.72 6.98
CA ARG A 471 16.07 7.54 6.13
C ARG A 471 15.76 7.87 4.68
N GLU A 472 14.65 8.58 4.46
CA GLU A 472 14.17 8.95 3.13
C GLU A 472 13.25 10.17 3.22
N LEU A 473 13.37 11.09 2.26
CA LEU A 473 12.46 12.20 2.04
C LEU A 473 11.90 12.07 0.62
N THR A 474 10.61 11.81 0.49
CA THR A 474 9.95 11.53 -0.79
C THR A 474 8.58 12.20 -0.85
N CYS A 475 7.80 11.95 -1.91
CA CYS A 475 6.44 12.45 -2.08
C CYS A 475 5.48 11.37 -2.60
N LEU A 476 4.19 11.56 -2.36
CA LEU A 476 3.14 10.72 -2.93
C LEU A 476 3.03 10.95 -4.45
N ASN A 477 3.23 9.92 -5.27
CA ASN A 477 3.11 10.03 -6.74
C ASN A 477 1.75 10.60 -7.17
N MET A 478 0.67 10.15 -6.52
CA MET A 478 -0.69 10.64 -6.79
C MET A 478 -0.80 12.16 -6.57
N PHE A 479 -0.19 12.68 -5.50
CA PHE A 479 -0.17 14.10 -5.17
C PHE A 479 0.50 14.92 -6.28
N VAL A 480 1.62 14.43 -6.82
CA VAL A 480 2.32 15.08 -7.93
C VAL A 480 1.44 15.13 -9.18
N HIS A 481 0.78 14.02 -9.52
CA HIS A 481 -0.08 13.93 -10.69
C HIS A 481 -1.32 14.83 -10.60
N GLU A 482 -1.81 15.10 -9.39
CA GLU A 482 -2.97 15.96 -9.14
C GLU A 482 -2.60 17.46 -9.07
N HIS A 483 -1.55 17.81 -8.33
CA HIS A 483 -1.26 19.21 -8.03
C HIS A 483 0.03 19.75 -8.66
N GLY A 484 0.79 18.91 -9.36
CA GLY A 484 2.06 19.24 -9.96
C GLY A 484 3.24 19.23 -8.98
N PHE A 485 4.45 19.17 -9.53
CA PHE A 485 5.70 19.09 -8.76
C PHE A 485 6.05 20.38 -8.01
N GLU A 486 5.46 21.53 -8.38
CA GLU A 486 5.78 22.84 -7.80
C GLU A 486 5.45 22.89 -6.30
N LYS A 487 4.33 22.28 -5.89
CA LYS A 487 3.96 22.21 -4.47
C LYS A 487 4.91 21.33 -3.66
N VAL A 488 5.38 20.23 -4.24
CA VAL A 488 6.38 19.36 -3.60
C VAL A 488 7.69 20.12 -3.43
N TYR A 489 8.08 20.89 -4.44
CA TYR A 489 9.28 21.71 -4.34
C TYR A 489 9.20 22.74 -3.24
N GLN A 490 8.10 23.47 -3.15
CA GLN A 490 7.90 24.44 -2.07
C GLN A 490 7.98 23.78 -0.69
N ALA A 491 7.45 22.57 -0.55
CA ALA A 491 7.58 21.78 0.68
C ALA A 491 9.04 21.40 0.98
N TYR A 492 9.81 20.94 -0.02
CA TYR A 492 11.24 20.66 0.14
C TYR A 492 12.06 21.91 0.46
N GLN A 493 11.77 23.04 -0.19
CA GLN A 493 12.42 24.33 0.07
C GLN A 493 12.18 24.77 1.52
N LYS A 494 10.93 24.68 2.00
CA LYS A 494 10.59 24.96 3.40
C LYS A 494 11.39 24.08 4.37
N LEU A 495 11.50 22.78 4.10
CA LEU A 495 12.33 21.87 4.93
C LEU A 495 13.80 22.26 4.88
N TYR A 496 14.33 22.55 3.69
CA TYR A 496 15.72 22.98 3.48
C TYR A 496 16.06 24.25 4.27
N ASP A 497 15.24 25.29 4.14
CA ASP A 497 15.44 26.59 4.80
C ASP A 497 15.43 26.47 6.34
N SER A 498 14.82 25.40 6.83
CA SER A 498 14.53 25.20 8.25
C SER A 498 15.35 24.06 8.86
N ALA A 499 16.06 23.29 8.04
CA ALA A 499 16.65 22.01 8.42
C ALA A 499 17.61 22.14 9.61
N ASP A 500 18.40 23.21 9.65
CA ASP A 500 19.31 23.53 10.75
C ASP A 500 18.57 23.74 12.08
N ARG A 501 17.39 24.34 12.03
CA ARG A 501 16.59 24.69 13.21
C ARG A 501 15.86 23.49 13.77
N ILE A 502 15.40 22.59 12.90
CA ILE A 502 14.57 21.43 13.26
C ILE A 502 15.39 20.14 13.43
N ARG A 503 16.71 20.18 13.20
CA ARG A 503 17.62 19.02 13.37
C ARG A 503 17.50 18.38 14.75
N ASP A 504 17.40 19.20 15.79
CA ASP A 504 17.45 18.73 17.19
C ASP A 504 16.14 18.05 17.65
N ILE A 505 15.09 18.06 16.80
CA ILE A 505 13.85 17.27 17.03
C ILE A 505 14.15 15.77 17.05
N GLY A 506 15.27 15.33 16.47
CA GLY A 506 15.71 13.93 16.49
C GLY A 506 14.82 13.05 15.62
N LEU A 507 14.58 13.47 14.38
CA LEU A 507 13.88 12.72 13.32
C LEU A 507 14.75 11.66 12.65
N SER A 508 15.94 11.41 13.20
CA SER A 508 16.92 10.50 12.63
C SER A 508 16.33 9.10 12.40
N GLY A 509 16.45 8.58 11.17
CA GLY A 509 15.96 7.27 10.76
C GLY A 509 14.49 7.21 10.33
N PHE A 510 13.76 8.33 10.36
CA PHE A 510 12.36 8.37 9.88
C PHE A 510 12.28 8.59 8.37
N THR A 511 11.16 8.19 7.78
CA THR A 511 10.80 8.51 6.39
C THR A 511 9.72 9.57 6.38
N ILE A 512 9.92 10.64 5.61
CA ILE A 512 8.92 11.70 5.42
C ILE A 512 8.42 11.63 3.98
N ILE A 513 7.11 11.64 3.82
CA ILE A 513 6.41 11.61 2.53
C ILE A 513 5.57 12.88 2.41
N ILE A 514 5.90 13.75 1.46
CA ILE A 514 5.10 14.94 1.16
C ILE A 514 3.81 14.53 0.45
N GLY A 515 2.68 15.02 0.93
CA GLY A 515 1.34 14.78 0.38
C GLY A 515 0.36 15.92 0.67
N ASP A 516 -0.92 15.60 0.65
CA ASP A 516 -2.06 16.50 0.88
C ASP A 516 -2.66 16.40 2.29
N TYR A 517 -2.13 15.51 3.14
CA TYR A 517 -2.61 15.28 4.51
C TYR A 517 -1.48 14.95 5.49
N TYR A 518 -1.79 15.04 6.78
CA TYR A 518 -0.95 14.54 7.88
C TYR A 518 -1.40 13.15 8.29
N SER A 519 -0.46 12.21 8.42
CA SER A 519 -0.73 10.84 8.87
C SER A 519 0.56 10.11 9.18
N ILE A 520 0.45 8.94 9.80
CA ILE A 520 1.56 8.00 9.96
C ILE A 520 1.16 6.64 9.39
N SER A 521 2.02 6.07 8.56
CA SER A 521 1.81 4.76 7.94
C SER A 521 2.01 3.62 8.95
N LYS A 522 1.59 2.41 8.59
CA LYS A 522 1.87 1.19 9.40
C LYS A 522 3.37 0.88 9.50
N GLN A 523 4.16 1.45 8.61
CA GLN A 523 5.61 1.33 8.51
C GLN A 523 6.32 2.40 9.36
N GLY A 524 5.57 3.35 9.93
CA GLY A 524 6.15 4.51 10.61
C GLY A 524 6.63 5.61 9.65
N ASP A 525 6.14 5.64 8.41
CA ASP A 525 6.39 6.75 7.50
C ASP A 525 5.47 7.92 7.87
N ILE A 526 6.03 9.13 7.88
CA ILE A 526 5.32 10.35 8.26
C ILE A 526 4.83 11.04 7.00
N PHE A 527 3.51 11.07 6.81
CA PHE A 527 2.89 11.87 5.77
C PHE A 527 2.80 13.32 6.24
N LEU A 528 3.36 14.21 5.44
CA LEU A 528 3.43 15.63 5.71
C LEU A 528 2.65 16.40 4.64
N LYS A 529 1.66 17.17 5.07
CA LYS A 529 0.91 18.04 4.15
C LYS A 529 1.81 19.13 3.59
N TYR A 530 1.84 19.31 2.27
CA TYR A 530 2.75 20.22 1.56
C TYR A 530 2.71 21.69 2.02
N ASP A 531 1.57 22.16 2.51
CA ASP A 531 1.35 23.56 2.91
C ASP A 531 1.70 23.84 4.37
N PHE A 532 2.41 22.92 5.04
CA PHE A 532 2.85 23.09 6.42
C PHE A 532 3.58 24.43 6.64
N SER A 533 3.36 25.01 7.82
CA SER A 533 3.95 26.28 8.26
C SER A 533 5.21 26.02 9.07
N VAL A 534 6.31 26.68 8.71
CA VAL A 534 7.58 26.54 9.44
C VAL A 534 7.66 27.49 10.62
N ASP A 535 7.11 28.70 10.51
CA ASP A 535 7.13 29.66 11.62
C ASP A 535 6.40 29.12 12.85
N ASP A 536 5.41 28.27 12.63
CA ASP A 536 4.74 27.46 13.64
C ASP A 536 5.71 26.47 14.30
N ILE A 537 6.45 25.68 13.51
CA ILE A 537 7.50 24.77 14.00
C ILE A 537 8.56 25.52 14.84
N ILE A 538 8.95 26.71 14.38
CA ILE A 538 10.01 27.53 14.93
C ILE A 538 9.61 28.18 16.27
N ARG A 539 8.42 28.79 16.34
CA ARG A 539 7.92 29.48 17.53
C ARG A 539 7.83 28.55 18.73
N GLN A 540 7.63 27.26 18.51
CA GLN A 540 7.54 26.26 19.57
C GLN A 540 8.84 25.48 19.81
N LEU A 541 9.83 25.53 18.92
CA LEU A 541 11.20 25.10 19.21
C LEU A 541 11.94 26.05 20.15
N THR A 542 11.55 27.32 20.16
CA THR A 542 12.11 28.37 21.01
C THR A 542 11.26 28.68 22.24
N ALA A 543 10.09 28.04 22.38
CA ALA A 543 9.32 28.09 23.62
C ALA A 543 10.10 27.31 24.71
N PRO A 544 10.33 27.91 25.89
CA PRO A 544 10.95 27.20 27.00
C PRO A 544 10.14 25.94 27.30
N GLU A 545 10.84 24.81 27.49
CA GLU A 545 10.22 23.57 27.92
C GLU A 545 9.31 23.87 29.11
N LYS A 546 8.00 23.66 28.95
CA LYS A 546 7.14 23.57 30.13
C LYS A 546 7.61 22.32 30.85
N GLU A 547 8.29 22.52 31.98
CA GLU A 547 8.68 21.48 32.94
C GLU A 547 7.49 20.55 33.19
N ASN A 548 7.48 19.40 32.51
CA ASN A 548 6.60 18.27 32.80
C ASN A 548 7.41 16.99 33.03
N ASP A 549 8.72 17.10 33.21
CA ASP A 549 9.63 15.99 33.55
C ASP A 549 9.99 15.98 35.05
N ALA A 550 8.99 15.95 35.93
CA ALA A 550 9.21 15.83 37.37
C ALA A 550 8.47 14.67 38.06
N THR A 551 7.80 13.76 37.34
CA THR A 551 7.04 12.67 37.98
C THR A 551 7.33 11.25 37.46
N ILE A 552 8.40 11.01 36.69
CA ILE A 552 8.65 9.67 36.11
C ILE A 552 9.91 8.97 36.66
N ASP A 553 10.82 9.67 37.35
CA ASP A 553 12.06 9.04 37.85
C ASP A 553 11.99 8.42 39.26
N GLU A 554 10.89 8.58 40.01
CA GLU A 554 10.77 7.97 41.36
C GLU A 554 10.19 6.53 41.33
N GLU A 555 9.44 6.14 40.30
CA GLU A 555 8.85 4.78 40.25
C GLU A 555 9.83 3.70 39.76
N GLN A 556 10.93 4.06 39.09
CA GLN A 556 11.96 3.08 38.68
C GLN A 556 13.00 2.78 39.76
N GLN A 557 13.13 3.61 40.80
CA GLN A 557 14.04 3.32 41.92
C GLN A 557 13.42 2.45 43.01
N HIS A 558 12.09 2.39 43.12
CA HIS A 558 11.43 1.56 44.14
C HIS A 558 11.22 0.08 43.77
N GLN A 559 11.50 -0.33 42.53
CA GLN A 559 11.40 -1.75 42.11
C GLN A 559 12.74 -2.52 42.11
N ILE A 560 13.85 -1.89 42.53
CA ILE A 560 15.15 -2.57 42.67
C ILE A 560 15.47 -2.93 44.14
N GLN A 561 14.59 -2.57 45.10
CA GLN A 561 14.79 -2.89 46.52
C GLN A 561 13.61 -3.61 47.21
N ASN A 562 12.91 -4.51 46.51
CA ASN A 562 12.08 -5.52 47.17
C ASN A 562 12.21 -6.89 46.51
#